data_AF-A0A2M8IU98-F1
#
_entry.id   AF-A0A2M8IU98-F1
#
_cell.length_a   1.000
_cell.length_b   1.000
_cell.length_c   1.000
_cell.angle_alpha   90.00
_cell.angle_beta   90.00
_cell.angle_gamma   90.00
#
_symmetry.space_group_name_H-M   'P 1'
#
loop_
_entity.id
_entity.type
_entity.pdbx_description
1 polymer ?
#
loop_
_entity_poly.entity_id
_entity_poly.type
_entity_poly.pdbx_seq_one_letter_code
_entity_poly.pdbx_strand_id
1 'polypeptide(L)'
;MSDTDGKKTLGLRGGSRPGNVKQSFSHGRTKNVVVETKRKRVVVPKPGAGKASGAGGHSPAGDPSRRPAGITDAEMERRMKALAAAKAREAEEVERRAAEEKAREEERDRRRAEAEAKEREEREREEALKAKAEEEARQKREAEEAAKRAAAAEQAPQPAA
;
A
#
# COMPACT_ATOMS: atom_id res chain seq x y z
N MET A 1 1.91 16.60 0.94
CA MET A 1 2.90 17.61 0.52
C MET A 1 3.15 18.53 1.70
N SER A 2 4.19 18.23 2.48
CA SER A 2 4.68 19.06 3.59
C SER A 2 6.19 18.87 3.67
N ASP A 3 6.95 19.71 2.97
CA ASP A 3 8.42 19.62 2.81
C ASP A 3 9.18 20.47 3.85
N THR A 4 8.61 20.66 5.05
CA THR A 4 9.14 21.63 6.02
C THR A 4 9.32 21.05 7.42
N ASP A 5 9.65 19.77 7.51
CA ASP A 5 10.24 19.19 8.70
C ASP A 5 11.67 19.75 8.77
N GLY A 6 12.01 20.61 9.75
CA GLY A 6 13.16 21.56 9.82
C GLY A 6 14.60 21.03 9.67
N LYS A 7 14.78 19.97 8.89
CA LYS A 7 16.00 19.31 8.45
C LYS A 7 16.41 19.94 7.12
N LYS A 8 17.71 20.10 6.91
CA LYS A 8 18.27 20.69 5.67
C LYS A 8 17.66 20.00 4.45
N THR A 9 17.07 20.77 3.55
CA THR A 9 16.51 20.27 2.29
C THR A 9 17.60 19.52 1.51
N LEU A 10 17.23 18.41 0.87
CA LEU A 10 18.11 17.63 -0.01
C LEU A 10 18.44 18.44 -1.26
N GLY A 11 19.27 19.47 -1.10
CA GLY A 11 19.80 20.25 -2.22
C GLY A 11 20.77 19.39 -3.01
N LEU A 12 20.65 19.42 -4.33
CA LEU A 12 21.73 19.05 -5.24
C LEU A 12 22.86 20.08 -5.04
N ARG A 13 23.57 19.99 -3.91
CA ARG A 13 24.71 20.86 -3.61
C ARG A 13 25.70 20.64 -4.75
N GLY A 14 25.96 21.70 -5.51
CA GLY A 14 26.73 21.72 -6.76
C GLY A 14 28.19 21.25 -6.65
N GLY A 15 28.38 19.98 -6.34
CA GLY A 15 29.64 19.26 -6.46
C GLY A 15 29.72 18.48 -7.76
N SER A 16 30.92 18.01 -8.07
CA SER A 16 31.40 17.36 -9.31
C SER A 16 30.60 16.14 -9.84
N ARG A 17 29.44 15.79 -9.27
CA ARG A 17 28.60 14.65 -9.67
C ARG A 17 27.11 15.05 -9.72
N PRO A 18 26.65 15.74 -10.79
CA PRO A 18 25.23 16.06 -10.96
C PRO A 18 24.41 14.76 -10.94
N GLY A 19 23.31 14.75 -10.17
CA GLY A 19 22.41 13.61 -10.09
C GLY A 19 22.77 12.55 -9.05
N ASN A 20 23.64 12.82 -8.07
CA ASN A 20 23.81 11.92 -6.92
C ASN A 20 23.38 12.61 -5.63
N VAL A 21 22.45 12.00 -4.90
CA VAL A 21 21.90 12.50 -3.65
C VAL A 21 22.20 11.52 -2.53
N LYS A 22 22.81 12.00 -1.44
CA LYS A 22 23.07 11.18 -0.25
C LYS A 22 21.81 11.15 0.60
N GLN A 23 21.11 10.01 0.62
CA GLN A 23 19.90 9.83 1.41
C GLN A 23 20.26 9.15 2.73
N SER A 24 20.04 9.87 3.83
CA SER A 24 20.16 9.35 5.19
C SER A 24 18.82 8.80 5.67
N PHE A 25 18.81 7.58 6.17
CA PHE A 25 17.68 7.01 6.91
C PHE A 25 17.85 7.26 8.41
N SER A 26 16.73 7.35 9.13
CA SER A 26 16.68 7.60 10.58
C SER A 26 17.44 6.59 11.44
N HIS A 27 17.74 5.39 10.91
CA HIS A 27 18.43 4.30 11.61
C HIS A 27 19.92 4.17 11.22
N GLY A 28 20.57 5.27 10.82
CA GLY A 28 22.02 5.30 10.57
C GLY A 28 22.48 4.71 9.24
N ARG A 29 21.56 4.19 8.41
CA ARG A 29 21.88 3.75 7.05
C ARG A 29 21.92 4.95 6.12
N THR A 30 22.97 5.06 5.31
CA THR A 30 22.99 6.04 4.20
C THR A 30 23.18 5.29 2.89
N LYS A 31 22.37 5.62 1.88
CA LYS A 31 22.54 5.12 0.50
C LYS A 31 22.74 6.30 -0.45
N ASN A 32 23.49 6.06 -1.52
CA ASN A 32 23.61 7.00 -2.63
C ASN A 32 22.46 6.72 -3.59
N VAL A 33 21.60 7.73 -3.81
CA VAL A 33 20.50 7.66 -4.77
C VAL A 33 20.90 8.46 -6.00
N VAL A 34 20.92 7.80 -7.16
CA VAL A 34 21.17 8.47 -8.44
C VAL A 34 19.84 9.02 -8.98
N VAL A 35 19.80 10.32 -9.26
CA VAL A 35 18.74 11.02 -9.98
C VAL A 35 19.16 11.14 -11.43
N GLU A 36 18.65 10.24 -12.26
CA GLU A 36 18.84 10.29 -13.70
C GLU A 36 17.90 11.32 -14.32
N THR A 37 18.41 12.53 -14.58
CA THR A 37 17.67 13.50 -15.39
C THR A 37 17.80 13.14 -16.87
N LYS A 38 16.77 12.45 -17.39
CA LYS A 38 16.70 12.08 -18.81
C LYS A 38 16.44 13.32 -19.65
N ARG A 39 17.47 13.87 -20.29
CA ARG A 39 17.29 14.90 -21.33
C ARG A 39 16.65 14.26 -22.57
N LYS A 40 15.51 14.81 -23.01
CA LYS A 40 14.86 14.42 -24.27
C LYS A 40 15.75 14.83 -25.44
N ARG A 41 16.39 13.84 -26.09
CA ARG A 41 17.09 14.08 -27.35
C ARG A 41 16.05 14.13 -28.46
N VAL A 42 15.79 15.30 -29.01
CA VAL A 42 14.93 15.45 -30.20
C VAL A 42 15.72 14.94 -31.38
N VAL A 43 15.39 13.73 -31.84
CA VAL A 43 15.88 13.20 -33.12
C VAL A 43 14.96 13.74 -34.20
N VAL A 44 15.47 14.63 -35.04
CA VAL A 44 14.83 14.96 -36.32
C VAL A 44 15.11 13.78 -37.25
N PRO A 45 14.10 12.99 -37.67
CA PRO A 45 14.33 11.90 -38.61
C PRO A 45 14.72 12.49 -39.97
N LYS A 46 15.90 12.08 -40.46
CA LYS A 46 16.33 12.34 -41.84
C LYS A 46 15.60 11.33 -42.74
N PRO A 47 14.77 11.76 -43.71
CA PRO A 47 14.11 10.83 -44.62
C PRO A 47 15.18 10.30 -45.59
N GLY A 48 15.40 8.98 -45.60
CA GLY A 48 16.28 8.41 -46.65
C GLY A 48 16.93 7.05 -46.43
N ALA A 49 16.67 6.29 -45.36
CA ALA A 49 17.25 4.94 -45.22
C ALA A 49 16.14 3.88 -45.19
N GLY A 50 15.70 3.44 -46.37
CA GLY A 50 14.85 2.26 -46.54
C GLY A 50 15.61 1.00 -46.16
N LYS A 51 14.99 0.13 -45.36
CA LYS A 51 15.50 -1.21 -45.06
C LYS A 51 14.53 -2.24 -45.64
N ALA A 52 14.98 -2.91 -46.69
CA ALA A 52 14.36 -4.10 -47.22
C ALA A 52 14.62 -5.28 -46.26
N SER A 53 13.58 -6.03 -45.92
CA SER A 53 13.73 -7.38 -45.36
C SER A 53 12.78 -8.31 -46.11
N GLY A 54 13.35 -9.08 -47.03
CA GLY A 54 12.67 -10.14 -47.76
C GLY A 54 12.58 -11.44 -46.96
N ALA A 55 11.44 -12.11 -47.17
CA ALA A 55 11.23 -13.53 -47.42
C ALA A 55 11.79 -14.62 -46.47
N GLY A 56 10.91 -15.60 -46.18
CA GLY A 56 11.33 -17.00 -46.04
C GLY A 56 10.52 -17.84 -45.04
N GLY A 57 9.38 -18.38 -45.47
CA GLY A 57 8.71 -19.49 -44.78
C GLY A 57 9.58 -20.75 -44.81
N HIS A 58 9.61 -21.51 -43.72
CA HIS A 58 10.45 -22.70 -43.59
C HIS A 58 9.59 -23.97 -43.47
N SER A 59 9.63 -24.79 -44.52
CA SER A 59 9.27 -26.21 -44.50
C SER A 59 10.30 -27.03 -43.70
N PRO A 60 9.93 -28.13 -43.02
CA PRO A 60 10.79 -28.84 -42.07
C PRO A 60 11.65 -29.90 -42.77
N ALA A 61 12.53 -29.48 -43.67
CA ALA A 61 13.54 -30.36 -44.27
C ALA A 61 14.75 -29.52 -44.72
N GLY A 62 15.52 -29.02 -43.76
CA GLY A 62 16.73 -28.23 -43.99
C GLY A 62 17.98 -28.93 -43.48
N ASP A 63 19.01 -28.95 -44.33
CA ASP A 63 20.38 -29.44 -44.09
C ASP A 63 20.88 -29.13 -42.65
N PRO A 64 21.34 -30.16 -41.89
CA PRO A 64 21.75 -30.01 -40.50
C PRO A 64 22.90 -29.02 -40.29
N SER A 65 23.68 -28.70 -41.33
CA SER A 65 24.78 -27.74 -41.28
C SER A 65 24.33 -26.27 -41.12
N ARG A 66 23.07 -25.95 -41.40
CA ARG A 66 22.53 -24.57 -41.32
C ARG A 66 21.88 -24.23 -39.98
N ARG A 67 21.92 -25.12 -39.00
CA ARG A 67 21.26 -24.92 -37.70
C ARG A 67 22.15 -24.12 -36.76
N PRO A 68 21.61 -23.09 -36.08
CA PRO A 68 22.38 -22.35 -35.09
C PRO A 68 22.78 -23.31 -33.97
N ALA A 69 24.10 -23.54 -33.85
CA ALA A 69 24.78 -24.33 -32.83
C ALA A 69 24.95 -25.86 -33.05
N GLY A 70 24.64 -26.43 -34.21
CA GLY A 70 24.94 -27.85 -34.50
C GLY A 70 24.23 -28.88 -33.61
N ILE A 71 23.11 -28.47 -32.98
CA ILE A 71 22.27 -29.30 -32.13
C ILE A 71 21.32 -30.13 -33.01
N THR A 72 21.12 -31.41 -32.70
CA THR A 72 20.20 -32.28 -33.45
C THR A 72 18.73 -31.92 -33.18
N ASP A 73 17.83 -32.24 -34.12
CA ASP A 73 16.39 -31.96 -34.02
C ASP A 73 15.79 -32.53 -32.72
N ALA A 74 16.19 -33.76 -32.37
CA ALA A 74 15.73 -34.45 -31.16
C ALA A 74 16.20 -33.78 -29.86
N GLU A 75 17.33 -33.07 -29.88
CA GLU A 75 17.83 -32.32 -28.72
C GLU A 75 17.15 -30.95 -28.63
N MET A 76 16.92 -30.28 -29.78
CA MET A 76 16.18 -29.03 -29.84
C MET A 76 14.74 -29.21 -29.36
N GLU A 77 14.06 -30.28 -29.78
CA GLU A 77 12.71 -30.63 -29.31
C GLU A 77 12.69 -30.89 -27.79
N ARG A 78 13.68 -31.62 -27.26
CA ARG A 78 13.80 -31.83 -25.81
C ARG A 78 13.99 -30.53 -25.06
N ARG A 79 14.83 -29.62 -25.56
CA ARG A 79 15.02 -28.28 -24.98
C ARG A 79 13.72 -27.47 -25.01
N MET A 80 13.01 -27.47 -26.13
CA MET A 80 11.74 -26.74 -26.26
C MET A 80 10.67 -27.32 -25.33
N LYS A 81 10.60 -28.65 -25.19
CA LYS A 81 9.70 -29.33 -24.23
C LYS A 81 10.05 -28.98 -22.78
N ALA A 82 11.34 -28.91 -22.43
CA ALA A 82 11.78 -28.49 -21.10
C ALA A 82 11.41 -27.02 -20.81
N LEU A 83 11.58 -26.12 -21.78
CA LEU A 83 11.17 -24.72 -21.65
C LEU A 83 9.65 -24.57 -21.51
N ALA A 84 8.86 -25.35 -22.25
CA ALA A 84 7.41 -25.36 -22.12
C ALA A 84 6.98 -25.85 -20.73
N ALA A 85 7.59 -26.93 -20.22
CA ALA A 85 7.33 -27.43 -18.87
C ALA A 85 7.74 -26.42 -17.78
N ALA A 86 8.85 -25.72 -17.96
CA ALA A 86 9.29 -24.67 -17.03
C ALA A 86 8.30 -23.50 -17.00
N LYS A 87 7.81 -23.05 -18.16
CA LYS A 87 6.80 -21.99 -18.25
C LYS A 87 5.46 -22.40 -17.61
N ALA A 88 5.06 -23.66 -17.77
CA ALA A 88 3.84 -24.16 -17.13
C ALA A 88 3.96 -24.11 -15.59
N ARG A 89 5.11 -24.52 -15.04
CA ARG A 89 5.38 -24.41 -13.59
C ARG A 89 5.42 -22.96 -13.12
N GLU A 90 6.02 -22.06 -13.90
CA GLU A 90 6.04 -20.63 -13.58
C GLU A 90 4.62 -20.05 -13.51
N ALA A 91 3.75 -20.40 -14.46
CA ALA A 91 2.35 -19.98 -14.44
C ALA A 91 1.62 -20.49 -13.18
N GLU A 92 1.76 -21.78 -12.85
CA GLU A 92 1.18 -22.37 -11.64
C GLU A 92 1.71 -21.71 -10.35
N GLU A 93 3.00 -21.38 -10.29
CA GLU A 93 3.58 -20.68 -9.15
C GLU A 93 3.08 -19.24 -9.01
N VAL A 94 2.88 -18.53 -10.13
CA VAL A 94 2.32 -17.18 -10.13
C VAL A 94 0.88 -17.20 -9.63
N GLU A 95 0.06 -18.13 -10.12
CA GLU A 95 -1.32 -18.30 -9.65
C GLU A 95 -1.37 -18.66 -8.16
N ARG A 96 -0.50 -19.57 -7.70
CA ARG A 96 -0.41 -19.92 -6.28
C ARG A 96 -0.02 -18.72 -5.41
N ARG A 97 0.95 -17.92 -5.83
CA ARG A 97 1.37 -16.71 -5.11
C ARG A 97 0.26 -15.66 -5.08
N ALA A 98 -0.45 -15.45 -6.19
CA ALA A 98 -1.58 -14.53 -6.25
C ALA A 98 -2.73 -14.97 -5.34
N ALA A 99 -3.04 -16.27 -5.29
CA ALA A 99 -4.03 -16.82 -4.38
C ALA A 99 -3.63 -16.68 -2.91
N GLU A 100 -2.37 -16.93 -2.58
CA GLU A 100 -1.85 -16.77 -1.21
C GLU A 100 -1.84 -15.29 -0.77
N GLU A 101 -1.46 -14.37 -1.65
CA GLU A 101 -1.53 -12.93 -1.39
C GLU A 101 -2.96 -12.47 -1.14
N LYS A 102 -3.89 -12.90 -1.99
CA LYS A 102 -5.31 -12.59 -1.82
C LYS A 102 -5.87 -13.15 -0.51
N ALA A 103 -5.52 -14.37 -0.14
CA ALA A 103 -5.94 -14.96 1.14
C ALA A 103 -5.40 -14.18 2.35
N ARG A 104 -4.16 -13.70 2.28
CA ARG A 104 -3.56 -12.85 3.33
C ARG A 104 -4.23 -11.47 3.40
N GLU A 105 -4.61 -10.89 2.27
CA GLU A 105 -5.34 -9.64 2.24
C GLU A 105 -6.74 -9.80 2.85
N GLU A 106 -7.48 -10.84 2.45
CA GLU A 106 -8.79 -11.16 2.99
C GLU A 106 -8.74 -11.42 4.52
N GLU A 107 -7.69 -12.08 5.02
CA GLU A 107 -7.48 -12.29 6.46
C GLU A 107 -7.24 -10.95 7.20
N ARG A 108 -6.41 -10.08 6.63
CA ARG A 108 -6.12 -8.75 7.21
C ARG A 108 -7.36 -7.89 7.24
N ASP A 109 -8.17 -7.92 6.20
CA ASP A 109 -9.41 -7.16 6.11
C ASP A 109 -10.46 -7.69 7.08
N ARG A 110 -10.58 -9.03 7.21
CA ARG A 110 -11.43 -9.64 8.23
C ARG A 110 -11.02 -9.20 9.63
N ARG A 111 -9.72 -9.24 9.94
CA ARG A 111 -9.21 -8.83 11.26
C ARG A 111 -9.48 -7.34 11.53
N ARG A 112 -9.41 -6.47 10.51
CA ARG A 112 -9.76 -5.05 10.63
C ARG A 112 -11.25 -4.86 10.88
N ALA A 113 -12.10 -5.55 10.11
CA ALA A 113 -13.54 -5.48 10.27
C ALA A 113 -13.99 -5.97 11.66
N GLU A 114 -13.40 -7.08 12.15
CA GLU A 114 -13.68 -7.58 13.50
C GLU A 114 -13.21 -6.62 14.59
N ALA A 115 -12.05 -5.99 14.43
CA ALA A 115 -11.57 -4.99 15.38
C ALA A 115 -12.46 -3.74 15.40
N GLU A 116 -12.89 -3.25 14.23
CA GLU A 116 -13.79 -2.10 14.14
C GLU A 116 -15.18 -2.42 14.71
N ALA A 117 -15.71 -3.62 14.47
CA ALA A 117 -16.97 -4.05 15.05
C ALA A 117 -16.90 -4.09 16.59
N LYS A 118 -15.81 -4.66 17.14
CA LYS A 118 -15.59 -4.67 18.59
C LYS A 118 -15.44 -3.27 19.16
N GLU A 119 -14.69 -2.39 18.48
CA GLU A 119 -14.51 -1.00 18.92
C GLU A 119 -15.85 -0.23 18.91
N ARG A 120 -16.70 -0.44 17.91
CA ARG A 120 -18.05 0.15 17.88
C ARG A 120 -18.92 -0.36 19.03
N GLU A 121 -18.91 -1.67 19.28
CA GLU A 121 -19.66 -2.27 20.39
C GLU A 121 -19.16 -1.77 21.76
N GLU A 122 -17.85 -1.62 21.94
CA GLU A 122 -17.26 -1.06 23.16
C GLU A 122 -17.63 0.41 23.34
N ARG A 123 -17.57 1.22 22.27
CA ARG A 123 -18.00 2.63 22.31
C ARG A 123 -19.49 2.77 22.65
N GLU A 124 -20.35 1.97 22.04
CA GLU A 124 -21.79 1.98 22.35
C GLU A 124 -22.06 1.59 23.81
N ARG A 125 -21.34 0.60 24.35
CA ARG A 125 -21.43 0.23 25.78
C ARG A 125 -20.96 1.35 26.68
N GLU A 126 -19.83 1.98 26.37
CA GLU A 126 -19.32 3.11 27.14
C GLU A 126 -20.27 4.31 27.11
N GLU A 127 -20.83 4.64 25.95
CA GLU A 127 -21.82 5.72 25.80
C GLU A 127 -23.09 5.42 26.58
N ALA A 128 -23.59 4.18 26.53
CA ALA A 128 -24.75 3.76 27.32
C ALA A 128 -24.50 3.84 28.84
N LEU A 129 -23.30 3.46 29.30
CA LEU A 129 -22.92 3.59 30.71
C LEU A 129 -22.78 5.06 31.14
N LYS A 130 -22.19 5.91 30.29
CA LYS A 130 -22.08 7.36 30.53
C LYS A 130 -23.46 8.01 30.58
N ALA A 131 -24.37 7.66 29.66
CA ALA A 131 -25.73 8.18 29.65
C ALA A 131 -26.49 7.81 30.93
N LYS A 132 -26.43 6.54 31.36
CA LYS A 132 -27.03 6.11 32.63
C LYS A 132 -26.45 6.84 33.84
N ALA A 133 -25.14 7.01 33.88
CA ALA A 133 -24.48 7.74 34.96
C ALA A 133 -24.87 9.24 34.99
N GLU A 134 -25.04 9.87 33.82
CA GLU A 134 -25.51 11.26 33.74
C GLU A 134 -26.98 11.39 34.18
N GLU A 135 -27.85 10.47 33.78
CA GLU A 135 -29.25 10.45 34.21
C GLU A 135 -29.38 10.26 35.73
N GLU A 136 -28.64 9.32 36.33
CA GLU A 136 -28.60 9.16 37.78
C GLU A 136 -28.06 10.40 38.50
N ALA A 137 -27.04 11.07 37.94
CA ALA A 137 -26.51 12.30 38.49
C ALA A 137 -27.50 13.46 38.41
N ARG A 138 -28.28 13.57 37.33
CA ARG A 138 -29.35 14.56 37.18
C ARG A 138 -30.47 14.30 38.19
N GLN A 139 -30.94 13.06 38.32
CA GLN A 139 -31.98 12.70 39.30
C GLN A 139 -31.54 13.01 40.73
N LYS A 140 -30.28 12.71 41.10
CA LYS A 140 -29.73 13.05 42.43
C LYS A 140 -29.72 14.56 42.67
N ARG A 141 -29.28 15.36 41.68
CA ARG A 141 -29.28 16.84 41.80
C ARG A 141 -30.69 17.41 41.93
N GLU A 142 -31.64 16.91 41.14
CA GLU A 142 -33.04 17.34 41.21
C GLU A 142 -33.67 16.97 42.56
N ALA A 143 -33.40 15.78 43.08
CA ALA A 143 -33.87 15.35 44.39
C ALA A 143 -33.24 16.20 45.53
N GLU A 144 -31.95 16.50 45.46
CA GLU A 144 -31.27 17.38 46.41
C GLU A 144 -31.81 18.82 46.36
N GLU A 145 -32.07 19.37 45.16
CA GLU A 145 -32.69 20.69 45.03
C GLU A 145 -34.12 20.71 45.56
N ALA A 146 -34.92 19.67 45.28
CA ALA A 146 -36.28 19.55 45.80
C ALA A 146 -36.27 19.47 47.34
N ALA A 147 -35.37 18.68 47.94
CA ALA A 147 -35.21 18.59 49.38
C ALA A 147 -34.80 19.94 50.00
N LYS A 148 -33.86 20.67 49.37
CA LYS A 148 -33.46 22.02 49.81
C LYS A 148 -34.61 23.01 49.73
N ARG A 149 -35.42 22.98 48.66
CA ARG A 149 -36.60 23.86 48.51
C ARG A 149 -37.68 23.55 49.54
N ALA A 150 -37.93 22.27 49.82
CA ALA A 150 -38.87 21.84 50.85
C ALA A 150 -38.42 22.31 52.25
N ALA A 151 -37.15 22.09 52.60
CA ALA A 151 -36.59 22.54 53.88
C ALA A 151 -36.61 24.08 54.02
N ALA A 152 -36.37 24.83 52.94
CA ALA A 152 -36.45 26.28 52.94
C ALA A 152 -37.90 26.79 53.11
N ALA A 153 -38.89 26.09 52.53
CA ALA A 153 -40.31 26.42 52.70
C ALA A 153 -40.80 26.13 54.12
N GLU A 154 -40.29 25.09 54.78
CA GLU A 154 -40.65 24.72 56.16
C GLU A 154 -40.04 25.66 57.21
N GLN A 155 -38.92 26.32 56.89
CA GLN A 155 -38.28 27.34 57.73
C GLN A 155 -38.82 28.77 57.48
N ALA A 156 -39.72 28.96 56.52
CA ALA A 156 -40.34 30.26 56.30
C ALA A 156 -41.31 30.59 57.46
N PRO A 157 -41.14 31.73 58.17
CA PRO A 157 -41.99 32.07 59.31
C PRO A 157 -43.43 32.31 58.84
N GLN A 158 -44.39 31.72 59.58
CA GLN A 158 -45.81 31.97 59.35
C GLN A 158 -46.10 33.48 59.46
N PRO A 159 -46.82 34.09 58.51
CA PRO A 159 -47.19 35.49 58.63
C PRO A 159 -48.07 35.64 59.87
N ALA A 160 -47.62 36.46 60.81
CA ALA A 160 -48.40 36.85 61.96
C ALA A 160 -49.46 37.88 61.51
N ALA A 161 -50.72 37.51 61.72
CA ALA A 161 -51.96 38.30 61.68
C ALA A 161 -52.48 38.76 60.30
#